data_AF-A0A2E8SXL0-F1
#
_entry.id   AF-A0A2E8SXL0-F1
#
_cell.length_a   1.000
_cell.length_b   1.000
_cell.length_c   1.000
_cell.angle_alpha   90.00
_cell.angle_beta   90.00
_cell.angle_gamma   90.00
#
_symmetry.space_group_name_H-M   'P 1'
#
loop_
_entity.id
_entity.type
_entity.pdbx_description
1 polymer ?
#
loop_
_entity_poly.entity_id
_entity_poly.type
_entity_poly.pdbx_seq_one_letter_code
_entity_poly.pdbx_strand_id
1 'polypeptide(L)'
;MRTGLALLLSAVLLTSMVSSALAGSADAGEDINPDDSVPFSVAERTTPSQDGATWALSVTLDDEAHDNGTTLAITTQICLNSGVCDPPVTQDVTVSDDDRTYAIELTPPSDHSYVNWRVKATYSDDSTETFPTGDWYKTWSSCYYNDGTYEGVHADGDGCDIPASGESEGLLPFLGVGVVAVTLGLAVVVKRRS
;
A
#
# COMPACT_ATOMS: atom_id res chain seq x y z
N MET A 1 24.48 -36.01 36.68
CA MET A 1 24.40 -36.12 35.20
C MET A 1 22.99 -35.90 34.65
N ARG A 2 21.91 -36.35 35.31
CA ARG A 2 20.52 -36.22 34.81
C ARG A 2 19.92 -34.80 34.88
N THR A 3 20.33 -34.00 35.86
CA THR A 3 19.87 -32.60 36.02
C THR A 3 20.54 -31.60 35.06
N GLY A 4 21.79 -31.86 34.65
CA GLY A 4 22.49 -31.02 33.68
C GLY A 4 21.93 -31.15 32.26
N LEU A 5 21.43 -32.34 31.89
CA LEU A 5 20.84 -32.59 30.57
C LEU A 5 19.50 -31.83 30.40
N ALA A 6 18.68 -31.77 31.46
CA ALA A 6 17.37 -31.11 31.44
C ALA A 6 17.47 -29.58 31.31
N LEU A 7 18.50 -28.97 31.92
CA LEU A 7 18.77 -27.53 31.79
C LEU A 7 19.29 -27.15 30.40
N LEU A 8 20.10 -28.00 29.76
CA LEU A 8 20.56 -27.79 28.39
C LEU A 8 19.44 -27.97 27.35
N LEU A 9 18.55 -28.94 27.54
CA LEU A 9 17.37 -29.14 26.69
C LEU A 9 16.35 -28.00 26.79
N SER A 10 16.22 -27.38 27.97
CA SER A 10 15.31 -26.24 28.19
C SER A 10 15.85 -24.94 27.57
N ALA A 11 17.18 -24.76 27.53
CA ALA A 11 17.81 -23.59 26.91
C ALA A 11 17.75 -23.62 25.37
N VAL A 12 17.77 -24.81 24.75
CA VAL A 12 17.68 -24.97 23.28
C VAL A 12 16.25 -24.78 22.76
N LEU A 13 15.21 -25.04 23.58
CA LEU A 13 13.82 -24.85 23.18
C LEU A 13 13.35 -23.38 23.19
N LEU A 14 14.02 -22.52 23.96
CA LEU A 14 13.67 -21.10 24.07
C LEU A 14 14.28 -20.23 22.96
N THR A 15 15.28 -20.75 22.23
CA THR A 15 15.88 -20.05 21.08
C THR A 15 15.18 -20.33 19.76
N SER A 16 14.19 -21.23 19.73
CA SER A 16 13.49 -21.64 18.50
C SER A 16 12.29 -20.75 18.13
N MET A 17 11.96 -19.75 18.94
CA MET A 17 10.80 -18.87 18.71
C MET A 17 11.19 -17.46 18.25
N VAL A 18 12.45 -17.22 17.92
CA VAL A 18 12.83 -16.02 17.16
C VAL A 18 12.64 -16.37 15.69
N SER A 19 11.40 -16.37 15.24
CA SER A 19 11.12 -16.09 13.83
C SER A 19 11.64 -14.68 13.59
N SER A 20 12.92 -14.56 13.22
CA SER A 20 13.39 -13.40 12.50
C SER A 20 12.55 -13.37 11.24
N ALA A 21 11.48 -12.59 11.24
CA ALA A 21 11.01 -11.95 10.04
C ALA A 21 12.25 -11.21 9.51
N LEU A 22 12.96 -11.83 8.58
CA LEU A 22 13.78 -11.08 7.65
C LEU A 22 12.74 -10.27 6.87
N ALA A 23 12.37 -9.11 7.43
CA ALA A 23 11.76 -8.07 6.65
C ALA A 23 12.68 -7.90 5.45
N GLY A 24 12.19 -8.23 4.25
CA GLY A 24 12.87 -7.86 3.02
C GLY A 24 13.31 -6.41 3.17
N SER A 25 14.61 -6.19 3.16
CA SER A 25 15.25 -4.92 3.50
C SER A 25 14.96 -3.89 2.41
N ALA A 26 13.75 -3.34 2.43
CA ALA A 26 13.46 -2.05 1.84
C ALA A 26 13.87 -0.99 2.87
N ASP A 27 14.58 0.03 2.41
CA ASP A 27 14.91 1.19 3.22
C ASP A 27 13.62 1.84 3.75
N ALA A 28 13.69 2.46 4.93
CA ALA A 28 12.56 3.21 5.45
C ALA A 28 12.15 4.30 4.45
N GLY A 29 10.84 4.50 4.27
CA GLY A 29 10.29 5.41 3.27
C GLY A 29 10.22 4.87 1.84
N GLU A 30 10.76 3.68 1.54
CA GLU A 30 10.64 3.05 0.21
C GLU A 30 9.47 2.06 0.14
N ASP A 31 8.56 2.31 -0.79
CA ASP A 31 7.41 1.44 -1.01
C ASP A 31 7.83 0.05 -1.53
N ILE A 32 7.17 -0.99 -1.01
CA ILE A 32 7.39 -2.37 -1.46
C ILE A 32 6.25 -2.74 -2.42
N ASN A 33 6.62 -3.19 -3.62
CA ASN A 33 5.71 -3.52 -4.71
C ASN A 33 5.84 -4.99 -5.14
N PRO A 34 4.81 -5.56 -5.79
CA PRO A 34 4.94 -6.82 -6.53
C PRO A 34 5.96 -6.69 -7.66
N ASP A 35 6.60 -7.80 -7.98
CA ASP A 35 7.36 -7.97 -9.23
C ASP A 35 6.49 -8.68 -10.28
N ASP A 36 7.03 -8.90 -11.48
CA ASP A 36 6.32 -9.52 -12.60
C ASP A 36 6.03 -11.03 -12.43
N SER A 37 6.34 -11.63 -11.27
CA SER A 37 6.09 -13.05 -11.00
C SER A 37 4.72 -13.35 -10.41
N VAL A 38 3.95 -12.33 -10.03
CA VAL A 38 2.59 -12.47 -9.49
C VAL A 38 1.54 -12.32 -10.60
N PRO A 39 0.31 -12.87 -10.44
CA PRO A 39 -0.69 -12.91 -11.52
C PRO A 39 -1.49 -11.60 -11.70
N PHE A 40 -0.92 -10.47 -11.29
CA PHE A 40 -1.56 -9.16 -11.33
C PHE A 40 -0.51 -8.04 -11.35
N SER A 41 -0.95 -6.85 -11.76
CA SER A 41 -0.16 -5.62 -11.70
C SER A 41 -0.87 -4.56 -10.85
N VAL A 42 -0.11 -3.60 -10.31
CA VAL A 42 -0.68 -2.44 -9.62
C VAL A 42 -1.08 -1.41 -10.68
N ALA A 43 -2.37 -1.16 -10.82
CA ALA A 43 -2.89 -0.17 -11.77
C ALA A 43 -2.85 1.25 -11.20
N GLU A 44 -3.20 1.40 -9.93
CA GLU A 44 -3.13 2.68 -9.22
C GLU A 44 -2.82 2.45 -7.74
N ARG A 45 -2.03 3.34 -7.15
CA ARG A 45 -1.86 3.41 -5.71
C ARG A 45 -1.54 4.83 -5.26
N THR A 46 -2.23 5.32 -4.24
CA THR A 46 -1.87 6.58 -3.60
C THR A 46 -0.53 6.42 -2.89
N THR A 47 0.49 7.18 -3.29
CA THR A 47 1.79 7.22 -2.62
C THR A 47 2.42 8.61 -2.70
N PRO A 48 3.00 9.14 -1.61
CA PRO A 48 2.94 8.58 -0.26
C PRO A 48 1.50 8.61 0.31
N SER A 49 1.22 7.77 1.28
CA SER A 49 -0.04 7.82 2.03
C SER A 49 -0.04 9.02 3.00
N GLN A 50 -1.22 9.53 3.37
CA GLN A 50 -1.34 10.70 4.24
C GLN A 50 -2.47 10.52 5.25
N ASP A 51 -2.23 10.97 6.48
CA ASP A 51 -3.16 10.91 7.60
C ASP A 51 -4.47 11.62 7.22
N GLY A 52 -5.61 10.97 7.42
CA GLY A 52 -6.92 11.58 7.16
C GLY A 52 -7.24 11.82 5.67
N ALA A 53 -6.36 11.44 4.75
CA ALA A 53 -6.60 11.48 3.30
C ALA A 53 -6.99 10.09 2.77
N THR A 54 -7.72 10.04 1.66
CA THR A 54 -8.03 8.75 1.00
C THR A 54 -6.75 8.14 0.45
N TRP A 55 -6.48 6.90 0.86
CA TRP A 55 -5.52 6.01 0.22
C TRP A 55 -6.28 5.02 -0.65
N ALA A 56 -6.01 5.05 -1.95
CA ALA A 56 -6.58 4.15 -2.93
C ALA A 56 -5.54 3.12 -3.38
N LEU A 57 -5.99 1.89 -3.64
CA LEU A 57 -5.22 0.83 -4.28
C LEU A 57 -6.11 0.14 -5.32
N SER A 58 -5.59 -0.02 -6.53
CA SER A 58 -6.20 -0.85 -7.56
C SER A 58 -5.16 -1.82 -8.16
N VAL A 59 -5.56 -3.07 -8.30
CA VAL A 59 -4.77 -4.11 -8.95
C VAL A 59 -5.55 -4.73 -10.10
N THR A 60 -4.85 -5.08 -11.17
CA THR A 60 -5.44 -5.62 -12.40
C THR A 60 -4.86 -6.99 -12.64
N LEU A 61 -5.72 -7.99 -12.82
CA LEU A 61 -5.31 -9.34 -13.22
C LEU A 61 -4.61 -9.31 -14.58
N ASP A 62 -3.57 -10.13 -14.71
CA ASP A 62 -2.96 -10.38 -16.00
C ASP A 62 -3.90 -11.19 -16.90
N ASP A 63 -3.70 -11.11 -18.22
CA ASP A 63 -4.54 -11.77 -19.21
C ASP A 63 -4.74 -13.26 -18.91
N GLU A 64 -3.65 -13.99 -18.66
CA GLU A 64 -3.69 -15.43 -18.38
C GLU A 64 -4.44 -15.74 -17.08
N ALA A 65 -4.24 -14.94 -16.04
CA ALA A 65 -4.88 -15.14 -14.76
C ALA A 65 -6.39 -14.90 -14.84
N HIS A 66 -6.79 -13.84 -15.54
CA HIS A 66 -8.18 -13.50 -15.80
C HIS A 66 -8.88 -14.57 -16.64
N ASP A 67 -8.28 -14.99 -17.76
CA ASP A 67 -8.84 -15.99 -18.67
C ASP A 67 -9.02 -17.37 -18.00
N ASN A 68 -8.20 -17.68 -16.99
CA ASN A 68 -8.28 -18.90 -16.19
C ASN A 68 -9.24 -18.80 -14.98
N GLY A 69 -9.98 -17.70 -14.85
CA GLY A 69 -10.99 -17.52 -13.80
C GLY A 69 -10.43 -17.20 -12.41
N THR A 70 -9.22 -16.62 -12.34
CA THR A 70 -8.63 -16.20 -11.06
C THR A 70 -9.42 -15.03 -10.47
N THR A 71 -9.63 -15.05 -9.16
CA THR A 71 -10.23 -13.93 -8.42
C THR A 71 -9.30 -13.44 -7.32
N LEU A 72 -9.39 -12.16 -6.98
CA LEU A 72 -8.53 -11.53 -5.99
C LEU A 72 -9.31 -11.07 -4.76
N ALA A 73 -8.66 -11.17 -3.59
CA ALA A 73 -9.08 -10.51 -2.37
C ALA A 73 -7.92 -9.67 -1.82
N ILE A 74 -8.21 -8.45 -1.38
CA ILE A 74 -7.19 -7.53 -0.88
C ILE A 74 -7.31 -7.45 0.65
N THR A 75 -6.18 -7.60 1.34
CA THR A 75 -6.09 -7.40 2.79
C THR A 75 -5.12 -6.28 3.08
N THR A 76 -5.50 -5.38 3.97
CA THR A 76 -4.65 -4.27 4.42
C THR A 76 -4.39 -4.34 5.92
N GLN A 77 -3.35 -3.66 6.36
CA GLN A 77 -3.01 -3.45 7.77
C GLN A 77 -2.36 -2.07 7.89
N ILE A 78 -2.81 -1.27 8.86
CA ILE A 78 -2.24 0.04 9.13
C ILE A 78 -1.27 -0.09 10.31
N CYS A 79 -0.10 0.52 10.20
CA CYS A 79 0.88 0.59 11.28
C CYS A 79 1.13 2.04 11.66
N LEU A 80 1.27 2.32 12.95
CA LEU A 80 1.49 3.64 13.52
C LEU A 80 2.98 3.90 13.76
N ASN A 81 3.37 5.17 13.86
CA ASN A 81 4.75 5.56 14.19
C ASN A 81 5.20 5.08 15.58
N SER A 82 4.26 4.76 16.46
CA SER A 82 4.51 4.06 17.72
C SER A 82 5.05 2.62 17.56
N GLY A 83 5.05 2.07 16.34
CA GLY A 83 5.42 0.69 16.03
C GLY A 83 4.30 -0.34 16.27
N VAL A 84 3.10 0.11 16.66
CA VAL A 84 1.92 -0.74 16.80
C VAL A 84 1.16 -0.80 15.48
N CYS A 85 0.75 -2.01 15.09
CA CYS A 85 -0.10 -2.23 13.92
C CYS A 85 -1.49 -2.70 14.32
N ASP A 86 -2.50 -2.24 13.60
CA ASP A 86 -3.86 -2.73 13.72
C ASP A 86 -3.97 -4.18 13.22
N PRO A 87 -4.99 -4.96 13.64
CA PRO A 87 -5.25 -6.26 13.06
C PRO A 87 -5.48 -6.16 11.54
N PRO A 88 -4.97 -7.11 10.73
CA PRO A 88 -5.25 -7.11 9.30
C PRO A 88 -6.75 -7.21 8.97
N VAL A 89 -7.19 -6.48 7.96
CA VAL A 89 -8.59 -6.42 7.52
C VAL A 89 -8.68 -6.77 6.03
N THR A 90 -9.49 -7.78 5.70
CA THR A 90 -9.89 -8.04 4.32
C THR A 90 -10.90 -7.00 3.89
N GLN A 91 -10.60 -6.29 2.82
CA GLN A 91 -11.38 -5.13 2.36
C GLN A 91 -12.52 -5.56 1.45
N ASP A 92 -13.60 -4.77 1.45
CA ASP A 92 -14.64 -4.86 0.43
C ASP A 92 -14.10 -4.27 -0.87
N VAL A 93 -13.97 -5.11 -1.89
CA VAL A 93 -13.36 -4.73 -3.17
C VAL A 93 -14.44 -4.30 -4.16
N THR A 94 -14.21 -3.18 -4.85
CA THR A 94 -14.96 -2.80 -6.04
C THR A 94 -14.29 -3.43 -7.25
N VAL A 95 -15.04 -4.29 -7.96
CA VAL A 95 -14.56 -4.97 -9.17
C VAL A 95 -15.08 -4.25 -10.41
N SER A 96 -14.23 -4.08 -11.44
CA SER A 96 -14.62 -3.48 -12.71
C SER A 96 -15.64 -4.32 -13.49
N ASP A 97 -16.38 -3.72 -14.43
CA ASP A 97 -17.41 -4.42 -15.23
C ASP A 97 -16.86 -5.60 -16.06
N ASP A 98 -15.56 -5.59 -16.35
CA ASP A 98 -14.83 -6.65 -17.04
C ASP A 98 -14.17 -7.67 -16.09
N ASP A 99 -14.49 -7.64 -14.79
CA ASP A 99 -14.02 -8.59 -13.76
C ASP A 99 -12.49 -8.67 -13.62
N ARG A 100 -11.77 -7.62 -14.03
CA ARG A 100 -10.32 -7.63 -14.14
C ARG A 100 -9.61 -6.77 -13.09
N THR A 101 -10.20 -5.63 -12.74
CA THR A 101 -9.59 -4.65 -11.83
C THR A 101 -10.31 -4.67 -10.49
N TYR A 102 -9.52 -4.75 -9.42
CA TYR A 102 -9.93 -4.89 -8.03
C TYR A 102 -9.44 -3.66 -7.27
N ALA A 103 -10.36 -2.79 -6.85
CA ALA A 103 -10.07 -1.52 -6.21
C ALA A 103 -10.59 -1.43 -4.77
N ILE A 104 -9.81 -0.78 -3.91
CA ILE A 104 -10.16 -0.48 -2.51
C ILE A 104 -9.78 0.97 -2.17
N GLU A 105 -10.49 1.53 -1.20
CA GLU A 105 -10.18 2.82 -0.60
C GLU A 105 -10.25 2.71 0.92
N LEU A 106 -9.33 3.36 1.63
CA LEU A 106 -9.40 3.54 3.07
C LEU A 106 -8.80 4.89 3.48
N THR A 107 -9.04 5.31 4.70
CA THR A 107 -8.46 6.54 5.26
C THR A 107 -7.56 6.17 6.43
N PRO A 108 -6.23 6.35 6.31
CA PRO A 108 -5.32 6.13 7.43
C PRO A 108 -5.63 7.07 8.60
N PRO A 109 -5.52 6.61 9.85
CA PRO A 109 -5.67 7.46 11.03
C PRO A 109 -4.48 8.41 11.16
N SER A 110 -4.57 9.32 12.12
CA SER A 110 -3.42 10.13 12.53
C SER A 110 -2.26 9.28 13.03
N ASP A 111 -1.04 9.74 12.80
CA ASP A 111 0.21 9.12 13.22
C ASP A 111 0.46 7.74 12.58
N HIS A 112 -0.10 7.49 11.38
CA HIS A 112 0.23 6.26 10.64
C HIS A 112 1.61 6.38 9.99
N SER A 113 2.37 5.29 10.08
CA SER A 113 3.70 5.15 9.51
C SER A 113 3.66 4.60 8.09
N TYR A 114 2.79 3.60 7.86
CA TYR A 114 2.61 2.97 6.56
C TYR A 114 1.32 2.14 6.51
N VAL A 115 0.87 1.88 5.29
CA VAL A 115 -0.20 0.92 4.96
C VAL A 115 0.45 -0.32 4.36
N ASN A 116 0.37 -1.43 5.08
CA ASN A 116 0.67 -2.75 4.56
C ASN A 116 -0.51 -3.27 3.74
N TRP A 117 -0.23 -3.95 2.64
CA TRP A 117 -1.25 -4.60 1.82
C TRP A 117 -0.74 -5.90 1.22
N ARG A 118 -1.67 -6.82 0.93
CA ARG A 118 -1.39 -8.10 0.29
C ARG A 118 -2.61 -8.57 -0.50
N VAL A 119 -2.35 -9.42 -1.47
CA VAL A 119 -3.38 -9.95 -2.37
C VAL A 119 -3.46 -11.46 -2.20
N LYS A 120 -4.66 -11.98 -2.00
CA LYS A 120 -4.94 -13.41 -2.06
C LYS A 120 -5.58 -13.73 -3.40
N ALA A 121 -4.91 -14.52 -4.22
CA ALA A 121 -5.48 -15.09 -5.43
C ALA A 121 -6.23 -16.39 -5.10
N THR A 122 -7.40 -16.57 -5.70
CA THR A 122 -8.16 -17.83 -5.69
C THR A 122 -8.30 -18.30 -7.13
N TYR A 123 -7.74 -19.46 -7.43
CA TYR A 123 -7.72 -20.04 -8.77
C TYR A 123 -9.00 -20.86 -9.04
N SER A 124 -9.20 -21.30 -10.28
CA SER A 124 -10.40 -22.02 -10.70
C SER A 124 -10.58 -23.42 -10.09
N ASP A 125 -9.55 -23.97 -9.47
CA ASP A 125 -9.58 -25.23 -8.71
C ASP A 125 -9.78 -25.01 -7.20
N ASP A 126 -10.18 -23.79 -6.79
CA ASP A 126 -10.32 -23.34 -5.40
C ASP A 126 -9.01 -23.32 -4.59
N SER A 127 -7.86 -23.55 -5.24
CA SER A 127 -6.56 -23.35 -4.59
C SER A 127 -6.29 -21.86 -4.41
N THR A 128 -5.54 -21.51 -3.36
CA THR A 128 -5.27 -20.11 -3.01
C THR A 128 -3.80 -19.86 -2.77
N GLU A 129 -3.35 -18.67 -3.16
CA GLU A 129 -2.00 -18.17 -2.90
C GLU A 129 -2.08 -16.73 -2.38
N THR A 130 -1.13 -16.34 -1.51
CA THR A 130 -1.07 -14.99 -0.94
C THR A 130 0.23 -14.33 -1.31
N PHE A 131 0.13 -13.12 -1.86
CA PHE A 131 1.23 -12.33 -2.37
C PHE A 131 1.42 -11.04 -1.54
N PRO A 132 2.64 -10.76 -1.05
CA PRO A 132 3.82 -11.63 -1.14
C PRO A 132 3.71 -12.80 -0.16
N THR A 133 4.52 -13.85 -0.37
CA THR A 133 4.55 -15.01 0.52
C THR A 133 5.29 -14.67 1.81
N GLY A 134 4.55 -14.39 2.88
CA GLY A 134 5.07 -14.19 4.24
C GLY A 134 5.01 -12.74 4.72
N ASP A 135 5.68 -11.84 3.99
CA ASP A 135 5.74 -10.40 4.30
C ASP A 135 4.52 -9.64 3.74
N TRP A 136 4.62 -8.32 3.64
CA TRP A 136 3.62 -7.42 3.08
C TRP A 136 4.22 -6.54 2.00
N TYR A 137 3.41 -6.18 1.00
CA TYR A 137 3.66 -4.96 0.25
C TYR A 137 3.38 -3.77 1.15
N LYS A 138 4.01 -2.63 0.84
CA LYS A 138 4.01 -1.49 1.76
C LYS A 138 3.90 -0.17 1.01
N THR A 139 3.09 0.73 1.54
CA THR A 139 3.06 2.13 1.17
C THR A 139 3.39 3.00 2.37
N TRP A 140 4.46 3.78 2.28
CA TRP A 140 4.87 4.65 3.37
C TRP A 140 3.97 5.87 3.51
N SER A 141 3.89 6.39 4.73
CA SER A 141 3.31 7.69 5.00
C SER A 141 4.23 8.79 4.48
N SER A 142 3.63 9.92 4.17
CA SER A 142 4.31 11.16 3.84
C SER A 142 5.05 11.76 5.05
N CYS A 143 4.74 11.29 6.26
CA CYS A 143 5.50 11.51 7.48
C CYS A 143 5.55 10.20 8.28
N TYR A 144 6.74 9.66 8.52
CA TYR A 144 6.94 8.41 9.24
C TYR A 144 8.11 8.51 10.22
N TYR A 145 8.04 7.78 11.33
CA TYR A 145 9.11 7.72 12.31
C TYR A 145 10.09 6.61 11.98
N ASN A 146 11.37 6.96 11.89
CA ASN A 146 12.46 6.04 11.64
C ASN A 146 13.67 6.39 12.51
N ASP A 147 14.21 5.40 13.21
CA ASP A 147 15.44 5.49 14.02
C ASP A 147 15.61 6.77 14.87
N GLY A 148 14.55 7.20 15.57
CA GLY A 148 14.64 8.36 16.47
C GLY A 148 14.18 9.69 15.88
N THR A 149 13.84 9.74 14.59
CA THR A 149 13.52 10.98 13.86
C THR A 149 12.31 10.78 12.96
N TYR A 150 11.51 11.83 12.75
CA TYR A 150 10.48 11.85 11.72
C TYR A 150 11.12 12.16 10.37
N GLU A 151 10.77 11.34 9.37
CA GLU A 151 11.22 11.44 7.99
C GLU A 151 10.01 11.52 7.04
N GLY A 152 10.27 11.82 5.76
CA GLY A 152 9.23 12.05 4.77
C GLY A 152 9.05 13.53 4.43
N VAL A 153 8.19 13.79 3.44
CA VAL A 153 7.98 15.14 2.89
C VAL A 153 7.24 16.08 3.86
N HIS A 154 6.50 15.52 4.83
CA HIS A 154 5.74 16.25 5.84
C HIS A 154 6.33 16.10 7.25
N ALA A 155 7.59 15.68 7.39
CA ALA A 155 8.28 15.69 8.67
C ALA A 155 8.71 17.11 9.05
N ASP A 156 8.39 17.54 10.27
CA ASP A 156 8.80 18.82 10.84
C ASP A 156 9.31 18.63 12.27
N GLY A 157 10.64 18.71 12.44
CA GLY A 157 11.29 18.54 13.74
C GLY A 157 10.98 17.20 14.41
N ASP A 158 10.26 17.25 15.52
CA ASP A 158 9.91 16.09 16.34
C ASP A 158 8.50 15.54 16.03
N GLY A 159 7.92 15.88 14.87
CA GLY A 159 6.59 15.44 14.49
C GLY A 159 6.27 15.58 13.00
N CYS A 160 4.97 15.54 12.70
CA CYS A 160 4.42 15.63 11.36
C CYS A 160 3.62 16.92 11.18
N ASP A 161 3.91 17.67 10.11
CA ASP A 161 3.12 18.81 9.63
C ASP A 161 2.38 18.40 8.36
N ILE A 162 1.26 17.71 8.53
CA ILE A 162 0.46 17.18 7.44
C ILE A 162 -0.64 18.17 7.07
N PRO A 163 -0.71 18.63 5.80
CA PRO A 163 -1.77 19.53 5.34
C PRO A 163 -3.14 18.84 5.44
N ALA A 164 -4.18 19.62 5.70
CA ALA A 164 -5.54 19.06 5.76
C ALA A 164 -5.96 18.50 4.39
N SER A 165 -6.66 17.36 4.39
CA SER A 165 -7.11 16.70 3.17
C SER A 165 -7.96 17.65 2.30
N GLY A 166 -7.46 17.97 1.11
CA GLY A 166 -8.09 18.89 0.16
C GLY A 166 -7.45 20.27 0.05
N GLU A 167 -6.49 20.60 0.91
CA GLU A 167 -5.58 21.72 0.69
C GLU A 167 -4.45 21.24 -0.23
N SER A 168 -4.56 21.57 -1.52
CA SER A 168 -3.49 21.28 -2.46
C SER A 168 -2.24 22.06 -2.06
N GLU A 169 -1.25 21.36 -1.53
CA GLU A 169 0.13 21.83 -1.41
C GLU A 169 0.54 22.32 -2.79
N GLY A 170 0.60 23.64 -2.94
CA GLY A 170 0.76 24.28 -4.23
C GLY A 170 1.98 23.74 -4.95
N LEU A 171 1.75 23.07 -6.08
CA LEU A 171 2.67 22.94 -7.23
C LEU A 171 4.14 23.16 -6.84
N LEU A 172 4.74 22.21 -6.10
CA LEU A 172 6.18 22.21 -5.97
C LEU A 172 6.73 22.04 -7.39
N PRO A 173 7.65 22.91 -7.84
CA PRO A 173 8.17 22.88 -9.19
C PRO A 173 9.02 21.63 -9.35
N PHE A 174 8.40 20.52 -9.75
CA PHE A 174 9.12 19.42 -10.36
C PHE A 174 9.75 20.00 -11.62
N LEU A 175 11.07 20.16 -11.60
CA LEU A 175 11.85 20.68 -12.70
C LEU A 175 11.57 19.82 -13.94
N GLY A 176 10.72 20.35 -14.82
CA GLY A 176 10.63 19.95 -16.22
C GLY A 176 9.47 19.05 -16.59
N VAL A 177 8.23 19.56 -16.62
CA VAL A 177 7.33 19.41 -17.78
C VAL A 177 6.39 20.62 -17.79
N GLY A 178 6.41 21.40 -18.88
CA GLY A 178 5.54 22.56 -19.04
C GLY A 178 4.08 22.15 -19.20
N VAL A 179 3.20 22.68 -18.36
CA VAL A 179 1.75 22.52 -18.51
C VAL A 179 1.27 23.41 -19.65
N VAL A 180 0.90 22.80 -20.78
CA VAL A 180 0.19 23.48 -21.87
C VAL A 180 -1.29 23.56 -21.48
N ALA A 181 -1.75 24.75 -21.12
CA ALA A 181 -3.16 25.03 -20.94
C ALA A 181 -3.87 25.05 -22.31
N VAL A 182 -4.57 23.98 -22.66
CA VAL A 182 -5.45 23.94 -23.84
C VAL A 182 -6.79 24.59 -23.47
N THR A 183 -6.99 25.84 -23.87
CA THR A 183 -8.30 26.50 -23.77
C THR A 183 -9.16 26.13 -24.99
N LEU A 184 -10.16 25.26 -24.80
CA LEU A 184 -11.21 25.03 -25.79
C LEU A 184 -12.25 26.16 -25.73
N GLY A 185 -12.21 27.07 -26.70
CA GLY A 185 -13.25 28.07 -26.93
C GLY A 185 -14.42 27.49 -27.74
N LEU A 186 -15.60 27.36 -27.13
CA LEU A 186 -16.84 27.04 -27.83
C LEU A 186 -17.41 28.32 -28.49
N ALA A 187 -17.38 28.39 -29.82
CA ALA A 187 -18.10 29.40 -30.58
C ALA A 187 -19.58 29.00 -30.73
N VAL A 188 -20.47 29.80 -30.13
CA VAL A 188 -21.93 29.66 -30.29
C VAL A 188 -22.35 30.21 -31.66
N VAL A 189 -22.89 29.35 -32.51
CA VAL A 189 -23.53 29.73 -33.78
C VAL A 189 -24.93 30.30 -33.50
N VAL A 190 -25.08 31.62 -33.63
CA VAL A 190 -26.41 32.26 -33.66
C VAL A 190 -26.90 32.35 -35.10
N LYS A 191 -27.81 31.44 -35.48
CA LYS A 191 -28.58 31.52 -36.71
C LYS A 191 -29.66 32.60 -36.56
N ARG A 192 -29.49 33.77 -37.19
CA ARG A 192 -30.58 34.75 -37.35
C ARG A 192 -31.32 34.48 -38.67
N ARG A 193 -32.63 34.21 -38.55
CA ARG A 193 -33.59 34.24 -39.65
C ARG A 193 -33.81 35.70 -40.07
N SER A 194 -33.72 35.97 -41.37
CA SER A 194 -34.66 36.82 -42.09
C SER A 194 -34.62 36.52 -43.59
#